data_AF-A0A7C3LVA5-F1
#
_entry.id   AF-A0A7C3LVA5-F1
#
_cell.length_a   1.000
_cell.length_b   1.000
_cell.length_c   1.000
_cell.angle_alpha   90.00
_cell.angle_beta   90.00
_cell.angle_gamma   90.00
#
_symmetry.space_group_name_H-M   'P 1'
#
loop_
_entity.id
_entity.type
_entity.pdbx_description
1 polymer ?
#
loop_
_entity_poly.entity_id
_entity_poly.type
_entity_poly.pdbx_seq_one_letter_code
_entity_poly.pdbx_strand_id
1 'polypeptide(L)'
;MSTQPEVLEELEEKYRLYLGIPRHLIPWFPTIDPEKCVGCKECLKFCHDNVYAFNEETKKVYVAHPWHCQVYCQSCTHACNKDAITFPDRREVKARIRELREKYPLA
;
A
#
# COMPACT_ATOMS: atom_id res chain seq x y z
N MET A 1 6.69 21.73 0.27
CA MET A 1 6.78 20.51 -0.58
C MET A 1 7.47 19.47 0.27
N SER A 2 6.72 18.81 1.15
CA SER A 2 7.30 17.90 2.14
C SER A 2 7.87 16.69 1.42
N THR A 3 9.13 16.39 1.71
CA THR A 3 9.81 15.26 1.11
C THR A 3 9.26 13.97 1.71
N GLN A 4 9.24 12.88 0.93
CA GLN A 4 8.72 11.57 1.40
C GLN A 4 9.28 11.09 2.76
N PRO A 5 10.53 11.41 3.17
CA PRO A 5 11.06 11.06 4.50
C PRO A 5 10.35 11.76 5.67
N GLU A 6 10.06 13.05 5.56
CA GLU A 6 9.45 13.86 6.66
C GLU A 6 8.01 13.40 6.96
N VAL A 7 7.27 13.04 5.90
CA VAL A 7 5.89 12.54 6.01
C VAL A 7 5.81 11.22 6.78
N LEU A 8 6.88 10.43 6.81
CA LEU A 8 6.88 9.13 7.49
C LEU A 8 7.11 9.24 9.00
N GLU A 9 7.80 10.29 9.48
CA GLU A 9 8.10 10.43 10.92
C GLU A 9 6.86 10.72 11.76
N GLU A 10 5.89 11.44 11.18
CA GLU A 10 4.61 11.83 11.79
C GLU A 10 3.55 10.71 11.77
N LEU A 11 3.79 9.61 11.04
CA LEU A 11 2.83 8.50 10.96
C LEU A 11 2.85 7.63 12.22
N GLU A 12 1.71 7.02 12.52
CA GLU A 12 1.62 5.98 13.55
C GLU A 12 2.69 4.90 13.34
N GLU A 13 3.24 4.34 14.42
CA GLU A 13 4.31 3.34 14.37
C GLU A 13 4.00 2.14 13.45
N LYS A 14 2.73 1.73 13.41
CA LYS A 14 2.25 0.63 12.53
C LYS A 14 2.43 0.91 11.02
N TYR A 15 2.58 2.17 10.63
CA TYR A 15 2.86 2.58 9.24
C TYR A 15 4.32 2.96 9.02
N ARG A 16 5.13 3.03 10.08
CA ARG A 16 6.57 3.34 9.99
C ARG A 16 7.43 2.11 9.93
N LEU A 17 7.05 1.02 10.60
CA LEU A 17 7.84 -0.19 10.73
C LEU A 17 7.06 -1.44 10.33
N TYR A 18 7.78 -2.40 9.75
CA TYR A 18 7.32 -3.77 9.55
C TYR A 18 8.40 -4.71 10.09
N LEU A 19 8.13 -5.37 11.22
CA LEU A 19 9.07 -6.28 11.87
C LEU A 19 10.46 -5.63 12.09
N GLY A 20 10.50 -4.38 12.56
CA GLY A 20 11.73 -3.61 12.77
C GLY A 20 12.36 -3.01 11.51
N ILE A 21 11.83 -3.30 10.32
CA ILE A 21 12.30 -2.75 9.05
C ILE A 21 11.50 -1.48 8.73
N PRO A 22 12.13 -0.36 8.32
CA PRO A 22 11.42 0.81 7.83
C PRO A 22 10.46 0.47 6.68
N ARG A 23 9.17 0.78 6.88
CA ARG A 23 8.06 0.35 6.02
C ARG A 23 8.23 0.78 4.57
N HIS A 24 8.76 1.98 4.34
CA HIS A 24 8.97 2.55 3.01
C HIS A 24 10.04 1.81 2.17
N LEU A 25 10.87 0.96 2.80
CA LEU A 25 11.87 0.15 2.08
C LEU A 25 11.28 -1.14 1.48
N ILE A 26 10.05 -1.48 1.88
CA ILE A 26 9.33 -2.68 1.43
C ILE A 26 8.31 -2.24 0.37
N PRO A 27 8.55 -2.50 -0.92
CA PRO A 27 7.68 -2.05 -2.01
C PRO A 27 6.42 -2.93 -2.10
N TRP A 28 5.56 -2.86 -1.09
CA TRP A 28 4.27 -3.53 -1.05
C TRP A 28 3.17 -2.49 -0.99
N PHE A 29 2.41 -2.32 -2.06
CA PHE A 29 1.23 -1.45 -2.09
C PHE A 29 0.38 -1.82 -3.31
N PRO A 30 -0.93 -1.55 -3.28
CA PRO A 30 -1.79 -1.82 -4.42
C PRO A 30 -1.48 -0.86 -5.58
N THR A 31 -1.82 -1.29 -6.79
CA THR A 31 -1.93 -0.43 -7.98
C THR A 31 -3.33 -0.59 -8.56
N ILE A 32 -3.94 0.52 -8.98
CA ILE A 32 -5.26 0.54 -9.61
C ILE A 32 -5.10 0.71 -11.11
N ASP A 33 -5.68 -0.22 -11.87
CA ASP A 33 -5.89 -0.11 -13.31
C ASP A 33 -7.06 0.85 -13.59
N PRO A 34 -6.81 2.03 -14.18
CA PRO A 34 -7.84 3.03 -14.42
C PRO A 34 -8.85 2.62 -15.50
N GLU A 35 -8.46 1.71 -16.42
CA GLU A 35 -9.35 1.22 -17.48
C GLU A 35 -10.41 0.27 -16.91
N LYS A 36 -10.04 -0.54 -15.92
CA LYS A 36 -10.96 -1.48 -15.24
C LYS A 36 -11.73 -0.84 -14.10
N CYS A 37 -11.15 0.16 -13.43
CA CYS A 37 -11.79 0.81 -12.29
C CYS A 37 -13.10 1.49 -12.74
N VAL A 38 -14.24 1.13 -12.17
CA VAL A 38 -15.54 1.79 -12.47
C VAL A 38 -15.95 2.83 -11.44
N GLY A 39 -15.08 3.13 -10.47
CA GLY A 39 -15.40 4.14 -9.44
C GLY A 39 -16.46 3.72 -8.43
N CYS A 40 -16.68 2.41 -8.21
CA CYS A 40 -17.70 1.89 -7.28
C CYS A 40 -17.39 2.18 -5.79
N LYS A 41 -16.16 2.61 -5.46
CA LYS A 41 -15.69 2.95 -4.11
C LYS A 41 -15.68 1.78 -3.10
N GLU A 42 -15.93 0.54 -3.52
CA GLU A 42 -15.95 -0.62 -2.61
C GLU A 42 -14.60 -0.89 -1.93
N CYS A 43 -13.49 -0.76 -2.65
CA CYS A 43 -12.15 -0.87 -2.06
C CYS A 43 -11.86 0.23 -1.03
N LEU A 44 -12.47 1.41 -1.18
CA LEU A 44 -12.31 2.55 -0.27
C LEU A 44 -13.07 2.31 1.03
N LYS A 45 -14.27 1.69 0.97
CA LYS A 45 -15.04 1.26 2.15
C LYS A 45 -14.39 0.08 2.87
N PHE A 46 -13.79 -0.83 2.11
CA PHE A 46 -13.20 -2.06 2.65
C PHE A 46 -11.86 -1.81 3.37
N CYS A 47 -11.03 -0.90 2.86
CA CYS A 47 -9.69 -0.68 3.38
C CYS A 47 -9.68 0.25 4.60
N HIS A 48 -9.46 -0.32 5.79
CA HIS A 48 -9.39 0.43 7.06
C HIS A 48 -8.18 1.38 7.16
N ASP A 49 -7.09 1.10 6.44
CA ASP A 49 -5.83 1.86 6.55
C ASP A 49 -5.77 3.12 5.67
N ASN A 50 -6.90 3.60 5.12
CA ASN A 50 -6.97 4.81 4.28
C ASN A 50 -6.00 4.81 3.09
N VAL A 51 -5.75 3.65 2.46
CA VAL A 51 -4.81 3.53 1.32
C VAL A 51 -5.34 4.26 0.07
N TYR A 52 -6.66 4.30 -0.09
CA TYR A 52 -7.32 4.77 -1.31
C TYR A 52 -8.02 6.12 -1.11
N ALA A 53 -8.09 6.90 -2.18
CA ALA A 53 -8.93 8.09 -2.27
C ALA A 53 -9.74 8.08 -3.57
N PHE A 54 -10.81 8.87 -3.63
CA PHE A 54 -11.66 9.00 -4.81
C PHE A 54 -11.43 10.34 -5.48
N ASN A 55 -11.17 10.33 -6.78
CA ASN A 55 -11.05 11.53 -7.59
C ASN A 55 -12.43 11.85 -8.20
N GLU A 56 -13.00 12.99 -7.81
CA GLU A 56 -14.34 13.42 -8.24
C GLU A 56 -14.42 13.83 -9.73
N GLU A 57 -13.31 14.23 -10.34
CA GLU A 57 -13.25 14.65 -11.75
C GLU A 57 -13.25 13.43 -12.68
N THR A 58 -12.34 12.48 -12.43
CA THR A 58 -12.20 11.24 -13.21
C THR A 58 -13.25 10.19 -12.85
N LYS A 59 -13.92 10.37 -11.70
CA LYS A 59 -14.81 9.38 -11.08
C LYS A 59 -14.12 8.03 -10.84
N LYS A 60 -12.81 8.03 -10.54
CA LYS A 60 -12.02 6.82 -10.27
C LYS A 60 -11.43 6.83 -8.86
N VAL A 61 -11.14 5.63 -8.36
CA VAL A 61 -10.35 5.45 -7.13
C VAL A 61 -8.87 5.44 -7.52
N TYR A 62 -8.03 6.05 -6.69
CA TYR A 62 -6.57 6.02 -6.81
C TYR A 62 -5.92 5.71 -5.45
N VAL A 63 -4.64 5.37 -5.46
CA VAL A 63 -3.87 5.08 -4.24
C VAL A 63 -3.30 6.39 -3.71
N ALA A 64 -3.79 6.86 -2.56
CA ALA A 64 -3.36 8.10 -1.93
C ALA A 64 -2.22 7.88 -0.93
N HIS A 65 -2.31 6.79 -0.16
CA HIS A 65 -1.36 6.47 0.91
C HIS A 65 -0.80 5.05 0.73
N PRO A 66 0.12 4.82 -0.24
CA PRO A 66 0.63 3.49 -0.55
C PRO A 66 1.27 2.80 0.67
N TRP A 67 1.96 3.57 1.51
CA TRP A 67 2.70 3.05 2.66
C TRP A 67 1.81 2.64 3.85
N HIS A 68 0.54 3.05 3.85
CA HIS A 68 -0.42 2.59 4.86
C HIS A 68 -0.87 1.14 4.60
N CYS A 69 -0.67 0.63 3.38
CA CYS A 69 -1.03 -0.74 3.05
C CYS A 69 -0.22 -1.72 3.90
N GLN A 70 -0.91 -2.61 4.62
CA GLN A 70 -0.24 -3.65 5.40
C GLN A 70 0.51 -4.62 4.50
N VAL A 71 1.77 -4.91 4.84
CA VAL A 71 2.64 -5.79 4.03
C VAL A 71 2.00 -7.18 3.94
N TYR A 72 1.88 -7.68 2.71
CA TYR A 72 1.17 -8.91 2.33
C TYR A 72 -0.35 -8.92 2.44
N CYS A 73 -0.99 -7.83 2.89
CA CYS A 73 -2.45 -7.72 2.78
C CYS A 73 -2.84 -7.56 1.32
N GLN A 74 -3.78 -8.40 0.85
CA GLN A 74 -4.36 -8.33 -0.50
C GLN A 74 -5.88 -8.33 -0.47
N SER A 75 -6.51 -8.28 0.71
CA SER A 75 -7.94 -8.56 0.85
C SER A 75 -8.84 -7.60 0.05
N CYS A 76 -8.37 -6.40 -0.24
CA CYS A 76 -9.09 -5.44 -1.09
C CYS A 76 -9.23 -5.88 -2.55
N THR A 77 -8.43 -6.83 -3.06
CA THR A 77 -8.65 -7.41 -4.40
C THR A 77 -10.01 -8.09 -4.49
N HIS A 78 -10.44 -8.78 -3.43
CA HIS A 78 -11.76 -9.43 -3.37
C HIS A 78 -12.92 -8.44 -3.27
N ALA A 79 -12.67 -7.23 -2.78
CA ALA A 79 -13.69 -6.17 -2.75
C ALA A 79 -13.86 -5.52 -4.14
N CYS A 80 -12.89 -5.66 -5.04
CA CYS A 80 -12.98 -5.11 -6.39
C CYS A 80 -13.72 -6.06 -7.33
N ASN A 81 -14.94 -5.71 -7.71
CA ASN A 81 -15.75 -6.48 -8.67
C ASN A 81 -15.31 -6.37 -10.14
N LYS A 82 -14.18 -5.73 -10.42
CA LYS A 82 -13.63 -5.50 -11.76
C LYS A 82 -12.16 -5.92 -11.89
N ASP A 83 -11.59 -6.54 -10.86
CA ASP A 83 -10.19 -6.97 -10.85
C ASP A 83 -9.22 -5.84 -11.24
N ALA A 84 -9.53 -4.62 -10.80
CA ALA A 84 -8.75 -3.43 -11.10
C ALA A 84 -7.55 -3.24 -10.14
N ILE A 85 -7.45 -4.04 -9.08
CA ILE A 85 -6.42 -3.89 -8.05
C ILE A 85 -5.38 -4.99 -8.22
N THR A 86 -4.12 -4.60 -8.35
CA THR A 86 -2.98 -5.52 -8.45
C THR A 86 -1.95 -5.20 -7.37
N PHE A 87 -1.07 -6.17 -7.10
CA PHE A 87 0.00 -6.05 -6.11
C PHE A 87 1.33 -6.53 -6.72
N PRO A 88 2.47 -6.08 -6.17
CA PRO A 88 3.79 -6.60 -6.50
C PRO A 88 3.90 -8.11 -6.25
N ASP A 89 4.86 -8.75 -6.93
CA ASP A 89 5.11 -10.18 -6.76
C ASP A 89 5.61 -10.48 -5.33
N ARG A 90 4.96 -11.45 -4.67
CA ARG A 90 5.28 -11.81 -3.28
C ARG A 90 6.69 -12.37 -3.12
N ARG A 91 7.24 -13.05 -4.13
CA ARG A 91 8.59 -13.62 -4.11
C ARG A 91 9.64 -12.50 -4.16
N GLU A 92 9.44 -11.50 -5.01
CA GLU A 92 10.33 -10.34 -5.10
C GLU A 92 10.34 -9.54 -3.79
N VAL A 93 9.16 -9.28 -3.23
CA VAL A 93 9.03 -8.56 -1.95
C VAL A 93 9.64 -9.38 -0.80
N LYS A 94 9.49 -10.70 -0.82
CA LYS A 94 10.13 -11.59 0.16
C LYS A 94 11.65 -11.57 0.04
N ALA A 95 12.20 -11.58 -1.18
CA ALA A 95 13.63 -11.45 -1.42
C ALA A 95 14.15 -10.11 -0.88
N ARG A 96 13.42 -9.02 -1.16
CA ARG A 96 13.74 -7.69 -0.65
C ARG A 96 13.76 -7.62 0.88
N ILE A 97 12.74 -8.18 1.54
CA ILE A 97 12.69 -8.24 3.00
C ILE A 97 13.87 -9.06 3.55
N ARG A 98 14.27 -10.14 2.88
CA ARG A 98 15.42 -10.95 3.29
C ARG A 98 16.72 -10.14 3.26
N GLU A 99 16.96 -9.37 2.21
CA GLU A 99 18.12 -8.46 2.13
C GLU A 99 18.08 -7.39 3.23
N LEU A 100 16.90 -6.81 3.49
CA LEU A 100 16.74 -5.78 4.51
C LEU A 100 17.00 -6.31 5.92
N ARG A 101 16.73 -7.59 6.20
CA ARG A 101 17.00 -8.21 7.51
C ARG A 101 18.48 -8.22 7.88
N GLU A 102 19.40 -8.19 6.93
CA GLU A 102 20.83 -8.08 7.21
C GLU A 102 21.19 -6.70 7.80
N LYS A 103 20.44 -5.67 7.40
CA LYS A 103 20.64 -4.27 7.85
C LYS A 103 19.80 -3.90 9.06
N TYR A 104 18.64 -4.56 9.21
CA TYR A 104 17.68 -4.34 10.29
C TYR A 104 17.40 -5.67 10.99
N PRO A 105 18.34 -6.19 11.81
CA PRO A 105 18.11 -7.40 12.58
C PRO A 105 16.99 -7.17 13.60
N LEU A 106 16.18 -8.21 13.85
CA LEU A 106 15.25 -8.20 14.97
C LEU A 106 16.10 -8.19 16.25
N ALA A 107 15.93 -7.14 17.06
CA ALA A 107 16.52 -7.05 18.39
C ALA A 107 15.95 -8.14 19.32
#